data_AF-A0A1F5G245-F1
#
_entry.id   AF-A0A1F5G245-F1
#
_cell.length_a   1.000
_cell.length_b   1.000
_cell.length_c   1.000
_cell.angle_alpha   90.00
_cell.angle_beta   90.00
_cell.angle_gamma   90.00
#
_symmetry.space_group_name_H-M   'P 1'
#
loop_
_entity.id
_entity.type
_entity.pdbx_description
1 polymer ?
#
loop_
_entity_poly.entity_id
_entity_poly.type
_entity_poly.pdbx_seq_one_letter_code
_entity_poly.pdbx_strand_id
1 'polypeptide(L)'
;MSNCYFCKGKTEIRNVNVDFRWKDKLFVVKNVPVEVCTQCGEKYYSAEISKKLDDFVKEQSEAKISSQDTIQVPVFHWQQIC
;
A
#
# COMPACT_ATOMS: atom_id res chain seq x y z
N MET A 1 9.55 -6.50 -14.04
CA MET A 1 9.06 -7.72 -14.74
C MET A 1 8.28 -7.22 -15.93
N SER A 2 8.57 -7.54 -17.21
CA SER A 2 7.85 -6.84 -18.30
C SER A 2 6.36 -7.19 -18.42
N ASN A 3 5.93 -8.32 -17.85
CA ASN A 3 4.58 -8.84 -17.94
C ASN A 3 4.05 -9.28 -16.56
N CYS A 4 2.77 -9.05 -16.32
CA CYS A 4 2.04 -9.45 -15.13
C CYS A 4 2.00 -10.98 -14.99
N TYR A 5 2.28 -11.48 -13.79
CA TYR A 5 2.23 -12.91 -13.50
C TYR A 5 0.82 -13.50 -13.70
N PHE A 6 -0.22 -12.76 -13.32
CA PHE A 6 -1.61 -13.23 -13.33
C PHE A 6 -2.29 -13.15 -14.70
N CYS A 7 -2.34 -11.96 -15.30
CA CYS A 7 -3.08 -11.73 -16.55
C CYS A 7 -2.19 -11.67 -17.80
N LYS A 8 -0.85 -11.74 -17.65
CA LYS A 8 0.14 -11.58 -18.73
C LYS A 8 0.14 -10.22 -19.43
N GLY A 9 -0.68 -9.27 -18.97
CA GLY A 9 -0.67 -7.89 -19.45
C GLY A 9 0.61 -7.14 -19.12
N LYS A 10 0.85 -6.02 -19.81
CA LYS A 10 2.02 -5.17 -19.59
C LYS A 10 1.98 -4.53 -18.21
N THR A 11 3.16 -4.36 -17.62
CA THR A 11 3.36 -3.59 -16.39
C THR A 11 4.13 -2.32 -16.67
N GLU A 12 3.92 -1.31 -15.84
CA GLU A 12 4.67 -0.06 -15.89
C GLU A 12 4.84 0.53 -14.49
N ILE A 13 5.89 1.32 -14.29
CA ILE A 13 6.10 2.02 -13.03
C ILE A 13 5.10 3.16 -12.92
N ARG A 14 4.31 3.16 -11.84
CA ARG A 14 3.39 4.24 -11.48
C ARG A 14 3.58 4.61 -10.02
N ASN A 15 3.36 5.88 -9.71
CA ASN A 15 3.29 6.32 -8.33
C ASN A 15 1.87 6.07 -7.81
N VAL A 16 1.74 5.26 -6.78
CA VAL A 16 0.45 4.91 -6.18
C VAL A 16 0.43 5.25 -4.70
N ASN A 17 -0.77 5.36 -4.15
CA ASN A 17 -0.96 5.36 -2.71
C ASN A 17 -1.03 3.91 -2.23
N VAL A 18 -0.24 3.62 -1.20
CA VAL A 18 -0.15 2.30 -0.57
C VAL A 18 -0.79 2.42 0.80
N ASP A 19 -1.97 1.85 0.93
CA ASP A 19 -2.63 1.62 2.20
C ASP A 19 -2.33 0.20 2.67
N PHE A 20 -1.86 0.05 3.90
CA PHE A 20 -1.60 -1.25 4.49
C PHE A 20 -1.83 -1.24 5.99
N ARG A 21 -2.23 -2.39 6.52
CA ARG A 21 -2.46 -2.58 7.95
C ARG A 21 -1.23 -3.18 8.58
N TRP A 22 -0.80 -2.60 9.70
CA TRP A 22 0.23 -3.17 10.55
C TRP A 22 -0.24 -3.14 12.00
N LYS A 23 -0.35 -4.33 12.60
CA LYS A 23 -1.10 -4.53 13.85
C LYS A 23 -2.52 -3.97 13.68
N ASP A 24 -2.97 -3.14 14.62
CA ASP A 24 -4.32 -2.56 14.61
C ASP A 24 -4.39 -1.16 13.98
N LYS A 25 -3.35 -0.73 13.25
CA LYS A 25 -3.26 0.59 12.62
C LYS A 25 -3.24 0.50 11.11
N LEU A 26 -3.96 1.41 10.46
CA LEU A 26 -3.90 1.63 9.00
C LEU A 26 -2.84 2.69 8.70
N PHE A 27 -1.87 2.34 7.87
CA PHE A 27 -0.86 3.24 7.35
C PHE A 27 -1.18 3.56 5.90
N VAL A 28 -1.04 4.84 5.52
CA VAL A 28 -1.21 5.28 4.13
C VAL A 28 0.05 6.03 3.71
N VAL A 29 0.80 5.44 2.78
CA VAL A 29 2.01 6.04 2.21
C VAL A 29 1.67 6.50 0.79
N LYS A 30 1.76 7.81 0.56
CA LYS A 30 1.43 8.43 -0.73
C LYS A 30 2.62 8.35 -1.68
N ASN A 31 2.34 8.34 -2.99
CA ASN A 31 3.33 8.54 -4.04
C ASN A 31 4.48 7.50 -4.07
N VAL A 32 4.17 6.23 -3.81
CA VAL A 32 5.16 5.14 -3.83
C VAL A 32 5.32 4.63 -5.27
N PRO A 33 6.54 4.62 -5.83
CA PRO A 33 6.79 4.12 -7.17
C PRO A 33 6.78 2.59 -7.17
N VAL A 34 5.77 1.99 -7.80
CA VAL A 34 5.62 0.53 -7.90
C VAL A 34 5.28 0.13 -9.32
N GLU A 35 5.60 -1.11 -9.67
CA GLU A 35 5.26 -1.67 -10.98
C GLU A 35 3.80 -2.14 -10.95
N VAL A 36 2.94 -1.54 -11.78
CA VAL A 36 1.51 -1.81 -11.83
C VAL A 36 1.12 -2.41 -13.17
N CYS A 37 0.33 -3.49 -13.16
CA CYS A 37 -0.26 -4.01 -14.39
C CYS A 37 -1.32 -3.05 -14.94
N THR A 38 -1.19 -2.67 -16.21
CA THR A 38 -2.11 -1.73 -16.86
C THR A 38 -3.48 -2.33 -17.17
N GLN A 39 -3.63 -3.65 -17.08
CA GLN A 39 -4.86 -4.37 -17.39
C GLN A 39 -5.64 -4.78 -16.13
N CYS A 40 -5.01 -5.46 -15.18
CA CYS A 40 -5.70 -5.97 -13.97
C CYS A 40 -5.42 -5.16 -12.70
N GLY A 41 -4.49 -4.20 -12.73
CA GLY A 41 -4.18 -3.35 -11.58
C GLY A 41 -3.27 -4.00 -10.51
N GLU A 42 -2.75 -5.20 -10.77
CA GLU A 42 -1.81 -5.87 -9.86
C GLU A 42 -0.59 -5.00 -9.59
N LYS A 43 -0.18 -4.90 -8.32
CA LYS A 43 0.95 -4.07 -7.88
C LYS A 43 2.11 -4.97 -7.45
N TYR A 44 3.28 -4.75 -8.03
CA TYR A 44 4.52 -5.44 -7.70
C TYR A 44 5.45 -4.50 -6.93
N TYR A 45 5.79 -4.92 -5.72
CA TYR A 45 6.71 -4.20 -4.83
C TYR A 45 8.09 -4.83 -4.93
N SER A 46 9.11 -4.03 -5.25
CA SER A 46 10.49 -4.50 -5.20
C SER A 46 10.92 -4.73 -3.75
N ALA A 47 11.91 -5.59 -3.53
CA ALA A 47 12.46 -5.82 -2.20
C ALA A 47 12.92 -4.51 -1.50
N GLU A 48 13.46 -3.56 -2.27
CA GLU A 48 13.85 -2.25 -1.75
C GLU A 48 12.64 -1.43 -1.28
N ILE A 49 11.56 -1.36 -2.08
CA ILE A 49 10.36 -0.62 -1.72
C ILE A 49 9.67 -1.27 -0.51
N SER A 50 9.54 -2.60 -0.50
CA SER A 50 8.97 -3.32 0.64
C SER A 50 9.76 -3.05 1.92
N LYS A 51 11.09 -3.10 1.86
CA LYS A 51 11.95 -2.79 3.01
C LYS A 51 11.74 -1.36 3.51
N LYS A 52 11.67 -0.37 2.60
CA LYS A 52 11.41 1.03 2.99
C LYS A 52 10.04 1.22 3.64
N LEU A 53 9.01 0.51 3.18
CA LEU A 53 7.68 0.55 3.80
C LEU A 53 7.71 -0.05 5.21
N ASP A 54 8.42 -1.18 5.40
CA ASP A 54 8.59 -1.81 6.71
C ASP A 54 9.35 -0.91 7.70
N ASP A 55 10.45 -0.31 7.24
CA ASP A 55 11.29 0.58 8.07
C ASP A 55 10.50 1.83 8.48
N PHE A 56 9.70 2.41 7.56
CA PHE A 56 8.83 3.54 7.85
C PHE A 56 7.83 3.26 8.98
N VAL A 57 7.24 2.06 9.00
CA VAL A 57 6.29 1.67 10.07
C VAL A 57 6.99 1.44 11.40
N LYS A 58 8.19 0.85 11.40
CA LYS A 58 8.98 0.66 12.63
C LYS A 58 9.36 2.00 13.24
N GLU A 59 9.86 2.94 12.44
CA GLU A 59 10.23 4.28 12.89
C GLU A 59 9.05 5.08 13.47
N GLN A 60 7.87 4.94 12.86
CA GLN A 60 6.61 5.49 13.39
C GLN A 60 6.21 4.84 14.73
N SER A 61 6.36 3.52 14.86
CA SER A 61 6.05 2.82 16.12
C SER A 61 6.97 3.21 17.27
N GLU A 62 8.20 3.64 16.95
CA GLU A 62 9.19 4.18 17.90
C GLU A 62 9.03 5.68 18.18
N ALA A 63 7.93 6.29 17.73
CA ALA A 63 7.57 7.70 17.94
C ALA A 63 8.58 8.73 17.39
N LYS A 64 9.41 8.35 16.41
CA LYS A 64 10.43 9.25 15.83
C LYS A 64 9.89 10.15 14.71
N ILE A 65 8.72 9.83 14.15
CA ILE A 65 8.18 10.53 12.97
C ILE A 65 6.71 10.87 13.24
N SER A 66 6.36 12.16 13.17
CA SER A 66 4.95 12.59 13.17
C SER A 66 4.33 12.32 11.80
N SER A 67 3.11 11.79 11.77
CA SER A 67 2.34 11.69 10.52
C SER A 67 2.10 13.09 9.97
N GLN A 68 2.26 13.26 8.65
CA GLN A 68 1.99 14.56 8.00
C GLN A 68 0.49 14.85 7.97
N ASP A 69 -0.30 13.81 7.65
CA ASP A 69 -1.76 13.85 7.62
C ASP A 69 -2.32 12.59 8.31
N THR A 70 -3.50 12.70 8.92
CA THR A 70 -4.27 11.55 9.41
C THR A 70 -5.62 11.52 8.70
N ILE A 71 -6.01 10.37 8.16
CA ILE A 71 -7.29 10.18 7.47
C ILE A 71 -8.27 9.54 8.47
N GLN A 72 -9.44 10.15 8.65
CA GLN A 72 -10.53 9.56 9.40
C GLN A 72 -11.23 8.51 8.51
N VAL A 73 -11.15 7.24 8.88
CA VAL A 73 -11.73 6.14 8.09
C VAL A 73 -13.03 5.69 8.76
N PRO A 74 -14.20 5.94 8.15
CA PRO A 74 -15.46 5.44 8.71
C PRO A 74 -15.50 3.91 8.64
N VAL A 75 -15.87 3.29 9.75
CA VAL A 75 -15.99 1.83 9.87
C VAL A 75 -17.47 1.48 10.05
N PHE A 76 -17.98 0.62 9.17
CA PHE A 76 -19.34 0.10 9.24
C PHE A 76 -19.29 -1.37 9.59
N HIS A 77 -20.18 -1.82 10.46
CA HIS A 77 -20.39 -3.24 10.72
C HIS A 77 -21.35 -3.79 9.66
N TRP A 78 -20.97 -4.90 9.02
CA TRP A 78 -21.89 -5.61 8.12
C TRP A 78 -23.06 -6.15 8.93
N GLN A 79 -24.27 -5.69 8.64
CA GLN A 79 -25.50 -6.25 9.18
C GLN A 79 -26.17 -7.05 8.08
N GLN A 80 -26.28 -8.36 8.29
CA GLN A 80 -27.13 -9.20 7.48
C GLN A 80 -28.57 -8.84 7.86
N ILE A 81 -29.25 -8.11 6.99
CA ILE A 81 -30.71 -7.93 7.09
C ILE A 81 -31.30 -9.33 6.85
N CYS A 82 -31.82 -9.95 7.91
CA CYS A 82 -32.66 -11.14 7.80
C CYS A 82 -34.01 -10.76 7.18
#